data_AF-A0A0A8B6M1-F1
#
_entry.id   AF-A0A0A8B6M1-F1
#
_cell.length_a   1.000
_cell.length_b   1.000
_cell.length_c   1.000
_cell.angle_alpha   90.00
_cell.angle_beta   90.00
_cell.angle_gamma   90.00
#
_symmetry.space_group_name_H-M   'P 1'
#
loop_
_entity.id
_entity.type
_entity.pdbx_description
1 polymer ?
#
loop_
_entity_poly.entity_id
_entity_poly.type
_entity_poly.pdbx_seq_one_letter_code
_entity_poly.pdbx_strand_id
1 'polypeptide(L)'
;MRVSAIENFSPRYDADRLVALALCAASGSDADWARALRAYGAQQEHLPQIVADSVTETSPTCRIVASGSHKVAIASQREAPVQSVFVPQAARELEARLGDGETQCLHLADNGDYLGFVAFSRDAAAEAREGAAPFESIPWAAVAAFACACAVIAFAAAWIALR
;
A
#
# COMPACT_ATOMS: atom_id res chain seq x y z
N MET A 1 -0.42 -3.45 -2.49
CA MET A 1 -1.27 -2.57 -1.64
C MET A 1 -0.72 -1.16 -1.71
N ARG A 2 -1.59 -0.14 -1.81
CA ARG A 2 -1.18 1.28 -1.85
C ARG A 2 -2.10 2.12 -0.98
N VAL A 3 -1.60 3.23 -0.43
CA VAL A 3 -2.41 4.22 0.27
C VAL A 3 -3.27 4.95 -0.77
N SER A 4 -4.59 4.89 -0.64
CA SER A 4 -5.54 5.55 -1.54
C SER A 4 -6.05 6.88 -0.98
N ALA A 5 -6.24 6.98 0.34
CA ALA A 5 -6.66 8.19 1.01
C ALA A 5 -6.15 8.22 2.46
N ILE A 6 -5.94 9.43 2.99
CA ILE A 6 -5.68 9.68 4.42
C ILE A 6 -6.63 10.80 4.83
N GLU A 7 -7.48 10.51 5.80
CA GLU A 7 -8.54 11.42 6.22
C GLU A 7 -8.37 11.79 7.68
N ASN A 8 -8.26 13.08 7.93
CA ASN A 8 -8.06 13.65 9.26
C ASN A 8 -9.37 14.21 9.79
N PHE A 9 -9.80 13.71 10.94
CA PHE A 9 -11.00 14.17 11.65
C PHE A 9 -10.65 14.87 12.97
N SER A 10 -9.36 14.95 13.32
CA SER A 10 -8.91 15.62 14.54
C SER A 10 -8.58 17.09 14.27
N PRO A 11 -9.17 18.02 15.02
CA PRO A 11 -8.74 19.42 14.96
C PRO A 11 -7.38 19.65 15.65
N ARG A 12 -6.85 18.66 16.38
CA ARG A 12 -5.63 18.79 17.18
C ARG A 12 -4.36 18.49 16.39
N TYR A 13 -4.48 17.80 15.27
CA TYR A 13 -3.37 17.35 14.45
C TYR A 13 -3.58 17.86 13.03
N ASP A 14 -2.52 18.33 12.38
CA ASP A 14 -2.54 18.52 10.94
C ASP A 14 -2.39 17.19 10.20
N ALA A 15 -2.57 17.22 8.88
CA ALA A 15 -2.45 16.03 8.05
C ALA A 15 -1.05 15.40 8.14
N ASP A 16 0.01 16.21 8.12
CA ASP A 16 1.39 15.73 8.15
C ASP A 16 1.72 15.00 9.45
N ARG A 17 1.21 15.50 10.59
CA ARG A 17 1.38 14.85 11.88
C ARG A 17 0.57 13.57 11.99
N LEU A 18 -0.63 13.51 11.39
CA LEU A 18 -1.38 12.25 11.29
C LEU A 18 -0.59 11.20 10.49
N VAL A 19 -0.01 11.59 9.35
CA VAL A 19 0.85 10.73 8.53
C VAL A 19 2.07 10.25 9.32
N ALA A 20 2.73 11.15 10.05
CA ALA A 20 3.88 10.80 10.87
C ALA A 20 3.54 9.82 12.00
N LEU A 21 2.40 9.99 12.67
CA LEU A 21 1.92 9.04 13.68
C LEU A 21 1.60 7.68 13.05
N ALA A 22 1.00 7.67 11.87
CA ALA A 22 0.71 6.45 11.12
C ALA A 22 2.01 5.72 10.72
N LEU A 23 3.02 6.45 10.23
CA LEU A 23 4.34 5.91 9.91
C LEU A 23 5.06 5.35 11.12
N CYS A 24 4.97 6.04 12.26
CA CYS A 24 5.48 5.55 13.54
C CYS A 24 4.83 4.21 13.90
N ALA A 25 3.51 4.09 13.71
CA ALA A 25 2.77 2.86 13.95
C ALA A 25 3.12 1.71 12.98
N ALA A 26 3.47 2.03 11.73
CA ALA A 26 3.97 1.09 10.73
C ALA A 26 5.43 0.67 10.93
N SER A 27 6.19 1.38 11.78
CA SER A 27 7.60 1.09 11.99
C SER A 27 7.80 -0.33 12.52
N GLY A 28 8.72 -1.06 11.87
CA GLY A 28 9.05 -2.44 12.21
C GLY A 28 7.96 -3.49 11.93
N SER A 29 6.86 -3.15 11.25
CA SER A 29 5.86 -4.14 10.81
C SER A 29 6.17 -4.64 9.40
N ASP A 30 5.99 -5.94 9.16
CA ASP A 30 6.10 -6.55 7.83
C ASP A 30 4.78 -6.63 7.07
N ALA A 31 3.68 -6.18 7.70
CA ALA A 31 2.35 -6.19 7.10
C ALA A 31 2.29 -5.33 5.82
N ASP A 32 1.45 -5.74 4.87
CA ASP A 32 1.31 -5.07 3.57
C ASP A 32 0.91 -3.59 3.70
N TRP A 33 0.03 -3.29 4.65
CA TRP A 33 -0.40 -1.91 4.93
C TRP A 33 0.75 -1.07 5.46
N ALA A 34 1.64 -1.64 6.28
CA ALA A 34 2.79 -0.94 6.85
C ALA A 34 3.86 -0.68 5.77
N ARG A 35 4.05 -1.63 4.85
CA ARG A 35 4.90 -1.43 3.66
C ARG A 35 4.33 -0.33 2.75
N ALA A 36 3.04 -0.37 2.46
CA ALA A 36 2.35 0.65 1.67
C ALA A 36 2.45 2.04 2.29
N LEU A 37 2.27 2.12 3.62
CA LEU A 37 2.36 3.39 4.34
C LEU A 37 3.78 3.96 4.35
N ARG A 38 4.81 3.13 4.55
CA ARG A 38 6.22 3.55 4.43
C ARG A 38 6.57 4.04 3.03
N ALA A 39 6.07 3.35 2.00
CA ALA A 39 6.26 3.78 0.61
C ALA A 39 5.59 5.14 0.34
N TYR A 40 4.38 5.36 0.88
CA TYR A 40 3.69 6.65 0.83
C TYR A 40 4.48 7.75 1.57
N GLY A 41 4.95 7.47 2.79
CA GLY A 41 5.72 8.42 3.60
C GLY A 41 7.05 8.83 2.97
N ALA A 42 7.71 7.92 2.24
CA ALA A 42 8.96 8.22 1.52
C ALA A 42 8.78 9.25 0.38
N GLN A 43 7.55 9.48 -0.08
CA GLN A 43 7.22 10.48 -1.10
C GLN A 43 6.86 11.84 -0.52
N GLN A 44 6.67 11.94 0.80
CA GLN A 44 6.29 13.18 1.46
C GLN A 44 7.54 13.97 1.87
N GLU A 45 7.58 15.24 1.49
CA GLU A 45 8.62 16.16 1.93
C GLU A 45 8.28 16.67 3.34
N HIS A 46 9.29 16.78 4.21
CA HIS A 46 9.17 17.45 5.52
C HIS A 46 8.21 16.86 6.57
N LEU A 47 8.00 15.54 6.60
CA LEU A 47 7.24 14.93 7.70
C LEU A 47 7.98 15.04 9.06
N PRO A 48 7.26 15.33 10.16
CA PRO A 48 7.86 15.33 11.48
C PRO A 48 8.32 13.92 11.86
N GLN A 49 9.54 13.80 12.41
CA GLN A 49 10.04 12.52 12.89
C GLN A 49 9.44 12.20 14.26
N ILE A 50 8.70 11.09 14.33
CA ILE A 50 8.14 10.55 15.57
C ILE A 50 8.79 9.18 15.80
N VAL A 51 9.47 9.04 16.94
CA VAL A 51 10.17 7.80 17.31
C VAL A 51 9.32 7.03 18.32
N ALA A 52 9.03 5.77 18.03
CA ALA A 52 8.34 4.88 18.96
C ALA A 52 9.24 4.52 20.15
N ASP A 53 8.75 4.71 21.37
CA ASP A 53 9.41 4.21 22.58
C ASP A 53 9.14 2.71 22.76
N SER A 54 7.92 2.27 22.41
CA SER A 54 7.53 0.87 22.42
C SER A 54 6.45 0.59 21.40
N VAL A 55 6.41 -0.65 20.92
CA VAL A 55 5.46 -1.12 19.93
C VAL A 55 4.88 -2.46 20.38
N THR A 56 3.56 -2.55 20.38
CA THR A 56 2.81 -3.76 20.71
C THR A 56 1.94 -4.12 19.51
N GLU A 57 2.21 -5.27 18.91
CA GLU A 57 1.38 -5.86 17.85
C GLU A 57 0.41 -6.86 18.46
N THR A 58 -0.90 -6.61 18.31
CA THR A 58 -1.95 -7.48 18.86
C THR A 58 -2.61 -8.33 17.78
N SER A 59 -2.60 -7.86 16.53
CA SER A 59 -3.05 -8.61 15.35
C SER A 59 -2.38 -8.07 14.07
N PRO A 60 -2.47 -8.76 12.93
CA PRO A 60 -1.93 -8.26 11.65
C PRO A 60 -2.52 -6.91 11.22
N THR A 61 -3.68 -6.55 11.76
CA THR A 61 -4.40 -5.30 11.48
C THR A 61 -4.58 -4.45 12.73
N CYS A 62 -3.77 -4.65 13.77
CA CYS A 62 -3.83 -3.87 15.00
C CYS A 62 -2.45 -3.73 15.63
N ARG A 63 -1.95 -2.51 15.67
CA ARG A 63 -0.71 -2.14 16.37
C ARG A 63 -0.94 -0.94 17.26
N ILE A 64 -0.31 -0.98 18.43
CA ILE A 64 -0.31 0.09 19.41
C ILE A 64 1.13 0.54 19.61
N VAL A 65 1.37 1.84 19.49
CA VAL A 65 2.68 2.45 19.65
C VAL A 65 2.62 3.52 20.73
N ALA A 66 3.56 3.47 21.66
CA ALA A 66 3.78 4.55 22.60
C ALA A 66 4.96 5.40 22.14
N SER A 67 4.79 6.73 22.19
CA SER A 67 5.85 7.71 21.86
C SER A 67 5.64 8.96 22.71
N GLY A 68 6.48 9.16 23.72
CA GLY A 68 6.33 10.19 24.74
C GLY A 68 4.97 10.09 25.45
N SER A 69 4.16 11.14 25.34
CA SER A 69 2.80 11.19 25.89
C SER A 69 1.72 10.59 24.98
N HIS A 70 2.09 10.09 23.80
CA HIS A 70 1.14 9.55 22.83
C HIS A 70 1.03 8.04 22.96
N LYS A 71 -0.20 7.54 22.86
CA LYS A 71 -0.51 6.10 22.76
C LYS A 71 -1.37 5.91 21.53
N VAL A 72 -0.70 5.73 20.40
CA VAL A 72 -1.32 5.64 19.08
C VAL A 72 -1.71 4.20 18.80
N ALA A 73 -2.97 3.95 18.50
CA ALA A 73 -3.44 2.69 17.94
C ALA A 73 -3.73 2.90 16.45
N ILE A 74 -3.18 2.03 15.59
CA ILE A 74 -3.63 1.87 14.20
C ILE A 74 -4.30 0.50 14.08
N ALA A 75 -5.59 0.48 13.77
CA ALA A 75 -6.29 -0.79 13.66
C ALA A 75 -7.53 -0.75 12.77
N SER A 76 -7.98 -1.91 12.31
CA SER A 76 -9.30 -2.01 11.66
C SER A 76 -10.43 -1.66 12.65
N GLN A 77 -11.59 -1.22 12.14
CA GLN A 77 -12.74 -0.86 12.99
C GLN A 77 -13.20 -2.00 13.92
N ARG A 78 -12.92 -3.25 13.54
CA ARG A 78 -13.30 -4.45 14.30
C ARG A 78 -12.38 -4.74 15.48
N GLU A 79 -11.30 -3.99 15.66
CA GLU A 79 -10.31 -4.26 16.70
C GLU A 79 -10.63 -3.50 17.99
N ALA A 80 -10.41 -4.15 19.14
CA ALA A 80 -10.80 -3.62 20.45
C ALA A 80 -10.29 -2.20 20.77
N PRO A 81 -9.06 -1.80 20.39
CA PRO A 81 -8.57 -0.44 20.66
C PRO A 81 -9.32 0.66 19.89
N VAL A 82 -9.98 0.31 18.78
CA VAL A 82 -10.75 1.25 17.94
C VAL A 82 -12.25 1.15 18.25
N GLN A 83 -12.76 -0.03 18.59
CA GLN A 83 -14.17 -0.20 18.97
C GLN A 83 -14.59 0.64 20.19
N SER A 84 -13.66 0.89 21.11
CA SER A 84 -13.90 1.71 22.31
C SER A 84 -13.85 3.22 22.05
N VAL A 85 -13.47 3.63 20.83
CA VAL A 85 -13.28 5.03 20.45
C VAL A 85 -14.51 5.53 19.68
N PHE A 86 -14.93 6.77 19.96
CA PHE A 86 -16.01 7.41 19.21
C PHE A 86 -15.56 7.75 17.79
N VAL A 87 -15.96 6.94 16.81
CA VAL A 87 -15.75 7.22 15.38
C VAL A 87 -16.87 8.14 14.86
N PRO A 88 -16.57 9.37 14.39
CA PRO A 88 -17.56 10.31 13.86
C PRO A 88 -18.38 9.72 12.71
N GLN A 89 -19.66 10.11 12.63
CA GLN A 89 -20.56 9.65 11.55
C GLN A 89 -19.99 9.95 10.15
N ALA A 90 -19.40 11.14 9.96
CA ALA A 90 -18.77 11.52 8.70
C ALA A 90 -17.64 10.56 8.28
N ALA A 91 -16.85 10.04 9.23
CA ALA A 91 -15.81 9.06 8.94
C ALA A 91 -16.41 7.73 8.47
N ARG A 92 -17.50 7.28 9.10
CA ARG A 92 -18.22 6.05 8.71
C ARG A 92 -18.88 6.17 7.34
N GLU A 93 -19.47 7.33 7.04
CA GLU A 93 -20.07 7.60 5.73
C GLU A 93 -19.01 7.63 4.62
N LEU A 94 -17.84 8.19 4.90
CA LEU A 94 -16.73 8.19 3.96
C LEU A 94 -16.14 6.79 3.77
N GLU A 95 -15.96 6.03 4.85
CA GLU A 95 -15.56 4.62 4.80
C GLU A 95 -16.55 3.80 3.96
N ALA A 96 -17.86 3.97 4.16
CA ALA A 96 -18.88 3.27 3.37
C ALA A 96 -18.83 3.61 1.88
N ARG A 97 -18.44 4.85 1.52
CA ARG A 97 -18.25 5.26 0.12
C ARG A 97 -16.97 4.71 -0.50
N LEU A 98 -15.93 4.50 0.30
CA LEU A 98 -14.67 3.88 -0.11
C LEU A 98 -14.77 2.35 -0.15
N GLY A 99 -15.70 1.77 0.61
CA GLY A 99 -15.91 0.33 0.79
C GLY A 99 -16.56 -0.38 -0.39
N ASP A 100 -15.98 -0.25 -1.59
CA ASP A 100 -16.29 -1.04 -2.79
C ASP A 100 -15.87 -2.53 -2.69
N GLY A 101 -15.41 -2.97 -1.51
CA GLY A 101 -14.96 -4.34 -1.23
C GLY A 101 -13.46 -4.55 -1.43
N GLU A 102 -12.77 -3.65 -2.13
CA GLU A 102 -11.33 -3.74 -2.40
C GLU A 102 -10.48 -2.81 -1.53
N THR A 103 -11.14 -1.88 -0.83
CA THR A 103 -10.49 -0.90 0.05
C THR A 103 -10.50 -1.37 1.50
N GLN A 104 -9.31 -1.44 2.12
CA GLN A 104 -9.13 -1.66 3.54
C GLN A 104 -8.93 -0.33 4.26
N CYS A 105 -9.71 -0.05 5.31
CA CYS A 105 -9.51 1.12 6.16
C CYS A 105 -8.88 0.74 7.50
N LEU A 106 -7.82 1.44 7.90
CA LEU A 106 -7.23 1.37 9.25
C LEU A 106 -7.41 2.72 9.94
N HIS A 107 -8.03 2.69 11.11
CA HIS A 107 -8.32 3.86 11.91
C HIS A 107 -7.16 4.17 12.85
N LEU A 108 -6.92 5.46 13.07
CA LEU A 108 -5.95 5.96 14.02
C LEU A 108 -6.68 6.57 15.22
N ALA A 109 -6.23 6.18 16.41
CA ALA A 109 -6.63 6.79 17.67
C ALA A 109 -5.38 7.10 18.50
N ASP A 110 -5.37 8.21 19.24
CA ASP A 110 -4.32 8.54 20.19
C ASP A 110 -4.93 8.76 21.57
N ASN A 111 -4.46 8.03 22.58
CA ASN A 111 -4.97 8.10 23.95
C ASN A 111 -6.50 7.92 24.07
N GLY A 112 -7.11 7.19 23.12
CA GLY A 112 -8.56 6.97 23.05
C GLY A 112 -9.33 8.05 22.29
N ASP A 113 -8.66 9.09 21.79
CA ASP A 113 -9.26 10.09 20.90
C ASP A 113 -9.14 9.63 19.44
N TYR A 114 -10.26 9.67 18.70
CA TYR A 114 -10.25 9.38 17.27
C TYR A 114 -9.48 10.44 16.50
N LEU A 115 -8.50 10.02 15.68
CA LEU A 115 -7.72 10.94 14.86
C LEU A 115 -8.20 10.97 13.41
N GLY A 116 -8.43 9.80 12.83
CA GLY A 116 -8.72 9.67 11.42
C GLY A 116 -8.58 8.25 10.92
N PHE A 117 -8.41 8.07 9.61
CA PHE A 117 -8.13 6.76 9.02
C PHE A 117 -7.22 6.87 7.80
N VAL A 118 -6.57 5.75 7.48
CA VAL A 118 -5.84 5.52 6.24
C VAL A 118 -6.59 4.45 5.46
N ALA A 119 -6.95 4.76 4.22
CA ALA A 119 -7.52 3.83 3.28
C ALA A 119 -6.42 3.25 2.39
N PHE A 120 -6.49 1.94 2.17
CA PHE A 120 -5.58 1.19 1.35
C PHE A 120 -6.36 0.49 0.24
N SER A 121 -5.99 0.72 -1.01
CA SER A 121 -6.54 -0.08 -2.11
C SER A 121 -5.58 -1.20 -2.46
N ARG A 122 -6.13 -2.33 -2.92
CA ARG A 122 -5.34 -3.27 -3.71
C ARG A 122 -4.96 -2.60 -5.03
N ASP A 123 -3.82 -3.01 -5.56
CA ASP A 123 -3.33 -2.46 -6.81
C ASP A 123 -3.82 -3.40 -7.91
N ALA A 124 -5.06 -3.18 -8.39
CA ALA A 124 -5.68 -4.02 -9.41
C ALA A 124 -4.81 -4.13 -10.68
N ALA A 125 -4.02 -3.09 -10.98
CA ALA A 125 -3.06 -3.09 -12.07
C ALA A 125 -1.80 -3.95 -11.81
N ALA A 126 -1.42 -4.19 -10.56
CA ALA A 126 -0.34 -5.11 -10.22
C ALA A 126 -0.82 -6.57 -10.33
N GLU A 127 -2.03 -6.88 -9.86
CA GLU A 127 -2.63 -8.21 -10.00
C GLU A 127 -2.87 -8.56 -11.48
N ALA A 128 -3.29 -7.60 -12.31
CA ALA A 128 -3.42 -7.80 -13.76
C ALA A 128 -2.07 -8.05 -14.47
N ARG A 129 -0.95 -7.53 -13.93
CA ARG A 129 0.41 -7.75 -14.46
C ARG A 129 1.03 -9.07 -13.98
N GLU A 130 0.68 -9.55 -12.79
CA GLU A 130 1.09 -10.87 -12.29
C GLU A 130 0.24 -12.01 -12.89
N GLY A 131 -1.04 -11.75 -13.21
CA GLY A 131 -1.89 -12.65 -14.00
C GLY A 131 -1.60 -12.64 -15.50
N ALA A 132 -0.98 -11.56 -16.01
CA ALA A 132 -0.31 -11.58 -17.30
C ALA A 132 1.08 -12.18 -17.10
N ALA A 133 1.16 -13.51 -16.97
CA ALA A 133 2.44 -14.22 -16.91
C ALA A 133 3.40 -13.62 -17.96
N PRO A 134 4.50 -12.96 -17.54
CA PRO A 134 5.46 -12.45 -18.49
C PRO A 134 6.03 -13.67 -19.20
N PHE A 135 5.96 -13.68 -20.53
CA PHE A 135 6.69 -14.61 -21.39
C PHE A 135 8.22 -14.40 -21.29
N GLU A 136 8.72 -13.84 -20.17
CA GLU A 136 10.13 -13.55 -19.89
C GLU A 136 10.85 -14.80 -19.38
N SER A 137 10.72 -15.87 -20.15
CA SER A 137 11.83 -16.78 -20.39
C SER A 137 11.91 -17.17 -21.87
N ILE A 138 11.49 -16.27 -22.78
CA ILE A 138 12.02 -16.29 -24.14
C ILE A 138 13.36 -15.54 -24.07
N PRO A 139 14.51 -16.22 -24.09
CA PRO A 139 15.78 -15.52 -24.16
C PRO A 139 15.73 -14.65 -25.42
N TRP A 140 16.02 -13.36 -25.31
CA TRP A 140 16.10 -12.45 -26.47
C TRP A 140 17.09 -13.00 -27.56
N ALA A 141 17.98 -13.91 -27.18
CA ALA A 141 18.76 -14.73 -28.11
C ALA A 141 17.92 -15.60 -29.08
N ALA A 142 16.78 -16.13 -28.66
CA ALA A 142 15.88 -16.91 -29.53
C ALA A 142 15.12 -16.03 -30.53
N VAL A 143 14.80 -14.78 -30.17
CA VAL A 143 14.15 -13.82 -31.09
C VAL A 143 15.11 -13.39 -32.20
N ALA A 144 16.40 -13.21 -31.90
CA ALA A 144 17.42 -12.94 -32.91
C ALA A 144 17.71 -14.17 -33.80
N ALA A 145 17.68 -15.39 -33.25
CA ALA A 145 17.89 -16.62 -34.01
C ALA A 145 16.75 -16.92 -35.00
N PHE A 146 15.50 -16.64 -34.65
CA PHE A 146 14.35 -16.89 -35.54
C PHE A 146 14.33 -15.95 -36.76
N ALA A 147 14.71 -14.68 -36.57
CA ALA A 147 14.82 -13.72 -37.67
C ALA A 147 15.93 -14.11 -38.68
N CYS A 148 17.05 -14.65 -38.21
CA CYS A 148 18.16 -15.07 -39.08
C CYS A 148 17.81 -16.33 -39.89
N ALA A 149 17.07 -17.28 -39.31
CA ALA A 149 16.62 -18.49 -40.00
C ALA A 149 15.63 -18.19 -41.15
N CYS A 150 14.69 -17.25 -40.96
CA CYS A 150 13.77 -16.86 -42.02
C CYS A 150 14.47 -16.17 -43.21
N ALA A 151 15.55 -15.41 -42.97
CA ALA A 151 16.32 -14.75 -44.02
C ALA A 151 17.07 -15.75 -44.92
N VAL A 152 17.62 -16.83 -44.35
CA VAL A 152 18.34 -17.86 -45.11
C VAL A 152 17.40 -18.66 -46.03
N ILE A 153 16.19 -19.00 -45.55
CA ILE A 153 15.20 -19.74 -46.36
C ILE A 153 14.70 -18.89 -47.53
N ALA A 154 14.46 -17.59 -47.31
CA ALA A 154 14.04 -16.68 -48.38
C ALA A 154 15.11 -16.55 -49.49
N PHE A 155 16.40 -16.49 -49.11
CA PHE A 155 17.50 -16.42 -50.08
C PHE A 155 17.67 -17.75 -50.86
N ALA A 156 17.50 -18.90 -50.20
CA ALA A 156 17.57 -20.20 -50.85
C ALA A 156 16.43 -20.41 -51.87
N ALA A 157 15.20 -20.00 -51.53
CA ALA A 157 14.06 -20.07 -52.44
C ALA A 157 14.23 -19.18 -53.68
N ALA A 158 14.77 -17.96 -53.50
CA ALA A 158 15.05 -17.04 -54.60
C ALA A 158 16.08 -17.59 -55.60
N TRP A 159 17.07 -18.34 -55.12
CA TRP A 159 18.11 -18.92 -55.98
C TRP A 159 17.61 -20.11 -56.81
N ILE A 160 16.67 -20.91 -56.29
CA ILE A 160 16.02 -22.00 -57.04
C ILE A 160 15.14 -21.46 -58.16
N ALA A 161 14.45 -20.33 -57.96
CA ALA A 161 13.57 -19.74 -58.97
C ALA A 161 14.31 -19.06 -60.14
N LEU A 162 15.61 -18.75 -59.99
CA LEU A 162 16.44 -18.10 -61.01
C LEU A 162 17.30 -19.08 -61.82
N ARG A 163 17.18 -20.39 -61.55
CA ARG A 163 17.77 -21.46 -62.35
C ARG A 163 16.68 -22.21 -63.10
#